data_AF-A0A2D7ILS4-F1
#
_entry.id   AF-A0A2D7ILS4-F1
#
_cell.length_a   1.000
_cell.length_b   1.000
_cell.length_c   1.000
_cell.angle_alpha   90.00
_cell.angle_beta   90.00
_cell.angle_gamma   90.00
#
_symmetry.space_group_name_H-M   'P 1'
#
loop_
_entity.id
_entity.type
_entity.pdbx_description
1 polymer ?
#
loop_
_entity_poly.entity_id
_entity_poly.type
_entity_poly.pdbx_seq_one_letter_code
_entity_poly.pdbx_strand_id
1 'polypeptide(L)'
;MNTRTERDSIGSIEVPSDKYYGAQTQRSFENFKIGSERFPREFIRAYGILKKAAAKVNNDFGNLETEIMKAIQSAAEEVIDGKLDDHFPLVVWQTGSGTQTNMNFNEVISNRAIEILGGEVGTKIPVHPNDHVNMSQSTN
;
A
#
# COMPACT_ATOMS: atom_id res chain seq x y z
N MET A 1 0.96 -21.97 7.09
CA MET A 1 1.10 -20.67 6.38
C MET A 1 2.08 -19.84 7.18
N ASN A 2 3.10 -19.29 6.54
CA ASN A 2 4.04 -18.40 7.20
C ASN A 2 3.43 -17.00 7.29
N THR A 3 3.64 -16.33 8.41
CA THR A 3 3.20 -14.95 8.64
C THR A 3 4.38 -14.07 9.02
N ARG A 4 4.20 -12.76 8.86
CA ARG A 4 5.04 -11.73 9.45
C ARG A 4 4.18 -10.87 10.39
N THR A 5 4.80 -10.35 11.43
CA THR A 5 4.15 -9.40 12.32
C THR A 5 4.22 -8.00 11.72
N GLU A 6 3.07 -7.37 11.52
CA GLU A 6 2.94 -5.94 11.18
C GLU A 6 2.36 -5.19 12.38
N ARG A 7 2.62 -3.87 12.45
CA ARG A 7 2.14 -3.03 13.54
C ARG A 7 1.55 -1.72 13.04
N ASP A 8 0.43 -1.34 13.64
CA ASP A 8 -0.19 -0.02 13.56
C ASP A 8 -0.42 0.56 14.97
N SER A 9 -1.19 1.64 15.10
CA SER A 9 -1.50 2.29 16.38
C SER A 9 -2.37 1.43 17.31
N ILE A 10 -3.11 0.45 16.77
CA ILE A 10 -3.97 -0.46 17.54
C ILE A 10 -3.15 -1.62 18.12
N GLY A 11 -2.01 -1.94 17.50
CA GLY A 11 -1.07 -2.93 17.99
C GLY A 11 -0.50 -3.80 16.87
N SER A 12 0.02 -4.96 17.24
CA SER A 12 0.53 -5.95 16.28
C SER A 12 -0.61 -6.76 15.65
N ILE A 13 -0.38 -7.29 14.45
CA ILE A 13 -1.25 -8.25 13.76
C ILE A 13 -0.40 -9.12 12.81
N GLU A 14 -0.81 -10.37 12.64
CA GLU A 14 -0.13 -11.31 11.74
C GLU A 14 -0.65 -11.17 10.31
N VAL A 15 0.27 -11.02 9.36
CA VAL A 15 -0.01 -10.87 7.93
C VAL A 15 0.67 -12.00 7.16
N PRO A 16 0.04 -12.61 6.14
CA PRO A 16 0.69 -13.62 5.32
C PRO A 16 2.03 -13.13 4.73
N SER A 17 3.09 -13.93 4.87
CA SER A 17 4.44 -13.54 4.43
C SER A 17 4.55 -13.34 2.92
N ASP A 18 3.65 -13.94 2.14
CA ASP A 18 3.57 -13.85 0.68
C ASP A 18 2.75 -12.63 0.19
N LYS A 19 2.33 -11.73 1.09
CA LYS A 19 1.50 -10.57 0.75
C LYS A 19 2.13 -9.24 1.15
N TYR A 20 2.20 -8.27 0.24
CA TYR A 20 2.75 -6.94 0.53
C TYR A 20 1.85 -5.99 1.32
N TYR A 21 0.55 -6.25 1.50
CA TYR A 21 -0.30 -5.37 2.32
C TYR A 21 0.08 -5.45 3.80
N GLY A 22 -0.30 -4.47 4.63
CA GLY A 22 0.17 -4.35 6.02
C GLY A 22 -0.94 -4.50 7.07
N ALA A 23 -0.68 -3.94 8.25
CA ALA A 23 -1.55 -4.07 9.41
C ALA A 23 -2.97 -3.53 9.18
N GLN A 24 -3.11 -2.36 8.57
CA GLN A 24 -4.43 -1.74 8.40
C GLN A 24 -5.28 -2.53 7.39
N THR A 25 -4.65 -3.01 6.32
CA THR A 25 -5.34 -3.89 5.35
C THR A 25 -5.77 -5.19 6.00
N GLN A 26 -4.90 -5.85 6.77
CA GLN A 26 -5.24 -7.10 7.43
C GLN A 26 -6.40 -6.93 8.43
N ARG A 27 -6.38 -5.85 9.24
CA ARG A 27 -7.50 -5.53 10.13
C ARG A 27 -8.78 -5.26 9.37
N SER A 28 -8.71 -4.52 8.26
CA SER A 28 -9.88 -4.27 7.43
C SER A 28 -10.45 -5.55 6.83
N PHE A 29 -9.58 -6.43 6.35
CA PHE A 29 -9.97 -7.75 5.83
C PHE A 29 -10.68 -8.60 6.88
N GLU A 30 -10.26 -8.53 8.14
CA GLU A 30 -10.89 -9.26 9.24
C GLU A 30 -12.24 -8.64 9.67
N ASN A 31 -12.34 -7.31 9.66
CA ASN A 31 -13.51 -6.57 10.14
C ASN A 31 -14.64 -6.47 9.10
N PHE A 32 -14.32 -6.40 7.80
CA PHE A 32 -15.29 -6.19 6.73
C PHE A 32 -15.47 -7.44 5.86
N LYS A 33 -16.06 -8.48 6.45
CA LYS A 33 -16.41 -9.73 5.74
C LYS A 33 -17.83 -9.66 5.16
N ILE A 34 -18.06 -8.69 4.29
CA ILE A 34 -19.38 -8.39 3.73
C ILE A 34 -19.31 -8.52 2.21
N GLY A 35 -20.13 -9.39 1.63
CA GLY A 35 -20.15 -9.63 0.18
C GLY A 35 -18.87 -10.27 -0.36
N SER A 36 -18.77 -10.34 -1.68
CA SER A 36 -17.60 -10.88 -2.40
C SER A 36 -17.03 -9.90 -3.43
N GLU A 37 -17.69 -8.74 -3.59
CA GLU A 37 -17.35 -7.73 -4.57
C GLU A 37 -16.05 -7.03 -4.14
N ARG A 38 -15.01 -7.18 -4.95
CA ARG A 38 -13.72 -6.50 -4.79
C ARG A 38 -13.59 -5.35 -5.77
N PHE A 39 -12.61 -4.48 -5.51
CA PHE A 39 -12.30 -3.40 -6.45
C PHE A 39 -11.86 -3.98 -7.80
N PRO A 40 -12.41 -3.47 -8.92
CA PRO A 40 -12.07 -3.96 -10.24
C PRO A 40 -10.64 -3.54 -10.62
N ARG A 41 -10.05 -4.24 -11.59
CA ARG A 41 -8.65 -4.04 -11.98
C ARG A 41 -8.35 -2.61 -12.40
N GLU A 42 -9.28 -1.96 -13.09
CA GLU A 42 -9.18 -0.59 -13.57
C GLU A 42 -9.02 0.39 -12.41
N PHE A 43 -9.70 0.13 -11.28
CA PHE A 43 -9.58 0.92 -10.07
C PHE A 43 -8.19 0.76 -9.43
N ILE A 44 -7.70 -0.48 -9.36
CA ILE A 44 -6.36 -0.79 -8.83
C ILE A 44 -5.28 -0.11 -9.67
N ARG A 45 -5.40 -0.19 -11.01
CA ARG A 45 -4.52 0.50 -11.94
C ARG A 45 -4.54 2.01 -11.73
N ALA A 46 -5.73 2.61 -11.56
CA ALA A 46 -5.87 4.05 -11.35
C ALA A 46 -5.16 4.52 -10.06
N TYR A 47 -5.26 3.76 -8.96
CA TYR A 47 -4.53 4.05 -7.73
C TYR A 47 -3.02 3.92 -7.89
N GLY A 48 -2.54 2.93 -8.66
CA GLY A 48 -1.12 2.85 -9.02
C GLY A 48 -0.62 4.11 -9.73
N ILE A 49 -1.39 4.61 -10.71
CA ILE A 49 -1.08 5.87 -11.42
C ILE A 49 -1.05 7.06 -10.44
N LEU A 50 -2.04 7.17 -9.56
CA LEU A 50 -2.12 8.21 -8.55
C LEU A 50 -0.87 8.24 -7.67
N LYS A 51 -0.48 7.10 -7.10
CA LYS A 51 0.67 7.01 -6.19
C LYS A 51 1.99 7.25 -6.90
N LYS A 52 2.14 6.78 -8.15
CA LYS A 52 3.31 7.07 -9.00
C LYS A 52 3.47 8.57 -9.27
N ALA A 53 2.37 9.26 -9.58
CA ALA A 53 2.36 10.70 -9.84
C ALA A 53 2.66 11.51 -8.58
N ALA A 54 2.03 11.15 -7.45
CA ALA A 54 2.24 11.84 -6.18
C ALA A 54 3.71 11.75 -5.71
N ALA A 55 4.35 10.58 -5.84
CA ALA A 55 5.76 10.41 -5.51
C ALA A 55 6.66 11.31 -6.37
N LYS A 56 6.38 11.42 -7.67
CA LYS A 56 7.13 12.29 -8.58
C LYS A 56 7.03 13.76 -8.16
N VAL A 57 5.81 14.23 -7.91
CA VAL A 57 5.56 15.62 -7.52
C VAL A 57 6.25 15.93 -6.19
N ASN A 58 6.12 15.06 -5.18
CA ASN A 58 6.79 15.28 -3.90
C ASN A 58 8.33 15.34 -4.02
N ASN A 59 8.92 14.55 -4.91
CA ASN A 59 10.36 14.66 -5.20
C ASN A 59 10.72 15.96 -5.93
N ASP A 60 9.91 16.39 -6.90
CA ASP A 60 10.13 17.65 -7.63
C ASP A 60 10.09 18.89 -6.71
N PHE A 61 9.29 18.85 -5.65
CA PHE A 61 9.26 19.87 -4.60
C PHE A 61 10.32 19.69 -3.51
N GLY A 62 11.18 18.67 -3.60
CA GLY A 62 12.25 18.40 -2.63
C GLY A 62 11.78 17.76 -1.31
N ASN A 63 10.53 17.31 -1.21
CA ASN A 63 9.96 16.71 0.00
C ASN A 63 10.28 15.21 0.13
N LEU A 64 10.61 14.55 -0.98
CA LEU A 64 10.85 13.10 -1.04
C LEU A 64 12.22 12.82 -1.68
N GLU A 65 13.04 12.01 -1.03
CA GLU A 65 14.35 11.62 -1.55
C GLU A 65 14.23 10.85 -2.87
N THR A 66 15.17 11.09 -3.79
CA THR A 66 15.15 10.51 -5.15
C THR A 66 15.17 8.98 -5.15
N GLU A 67 15.91 8.35 -4.24
CA GLU A 67 15.97 6.88 -4.16
C GLU A 67 14.65 6.28 -3.65
N ILE A 68 14.03 6.89 -2.63
CA ILE A 68 12.70 6.50 -2.14
C ILE A 68 11.65 6.70 -3.25
N MET A 69 11.68 7.84 -3.94
CA MET A 69 10.78 8.13 -5.05
C MET A 69 10.88 7.07 -6.16
N LYS A 70 12.09 6.73 -6.62
CA LYS A 70 12.30 5.71 -7.67
C LYS A 70 11.77 4.34 -7.25
N ALA A 71 11.98 3.94 -6.00
CA ALA A 71 11.47 2.67 -5.48
C ALA A 71 9.93 2.66 -5.44
N ILE A 72 9.31 3.76 -4.97
CA ILE A 72 7.85 3.92 -4.98
C ILE A 72 7.31 3.89 -6.41
N GLN A 73 7.94 4.59 -7.36
CA GLN A 73 7.50 4.57 -8.76
C GLN A 73 7.61 3.19 -9.39
N SER A 74 8.66 2.44 -9.07
CA SER A 74 8.85 1.07 -9.56
C SER A 74 7.80 0.12 -9.00
N ALA A 75 7.53 0.17 -7.70
CA ALA A 75 6.46 -0.60 -7.07
C ALA A 75 5.07 -0.21 -7.59
N ALA A 76 4.82 1.09 -7.78
CA ALA A 76 3.56 1.58 -8.36
C ALA A 76 3.39 1.13 -9.82
N GLU A 77 4.47 1.04 -10.60
CA GLU A 77 4.41 0.48 -11.96
C GLU A 77 3.99 -0.98 -11.96
N GLU A 78 4.46 -1.79 -11.01
CA GLU A 78 4.01 -3.18 -10.87
C GLU A 78 2.50 -3.26 -10.53
N VAL A 79 1.98 -2.31 -9.74
CA VAL A 79 0.53 -2.15 -9.53
C VAL A 79 -0.19 -1.75 -10.83
N ILE A 80 0.37 -0.87 -11.64
CA ILE A 80 -0.20 -0.42 -12.93
C ILE A 80 -0.20 -1.54 -13.98
N ASP A 81 0.80 -2.42 -13.93
CA ASP A 81 0.96 -3.57 -14.82
C ASP A 81 0.09 -4.78 -14.41
N GLY A 82 -0.44 -4.79 -13.18
CA GLY A 82 -1.28 -5.88 -12.66
C GLY A 82 -0.49 -7.02 -12.05
N LYS A 83 0.82 -6.83 -11.82
CA LYS A 83 1.68 -7.84 -11.20
C LYS A 83 1.35 -8.06 -9.72
N LEU A 84 0.67 -7.09 -9.10
CA LEU A 84 0.38 -7.09 -7.66
C LEU A 84 -1.13 -7.18 -7.33
N ASP A 85 -1.99 -7.59 -8.26
CA ASP A 85 -3.45 -7.58 -8.05
C ASP A 85 -3.88 -8.45 -6.85
N ASP A 86 -3.19 -9.56 -6.61
CA ASP A 86 -3.44 -10.48 -5.50
C ASP A 86 -3.10 -9.91 -4.10
N HIS A 87 -2.63 -8.66 -4.03
CA HIS A 87 -2.32 -7.95 -2.78
C HIS A 87 -3.39 -6.93 -2.38
N PHE A 88 -4.54 -6.89 -3.07
CA PHE A 88 -5.66 -6.01 -2.79
C PHE A 88 -6.92 -6.81 -2.38
N PRO A 89 -6.97 -7.36 -1.16
CA PRO A 89 -8.02 -8.32 -0.77
C PRO A 89 -9.34 -7.66 -0.34
N LEU A 90 -9.38 -6.34 -0.19
CA LEU A 90 -10.49 -5.62 0.42
C LEU A 90 -11.74 -5.61 -0.47
N VAL A 91 -12.90 -5.74 0.18
CA VAL A 91 -14.21 -5.67 -0.45
C VAL A 91 -14.68 -4.23 -0.62
N VAL A 92 -15.61 -4.00 -1.54
CA VAL A 92 -16.25 -2.69 -1.76
C VAL A 92 -16.98 -2.22 -0.50
N TRP A 93 -17.54 -3.14 0.28
CA TRP A 93 -18.36 -2.88 1.45
C TRP A 93 -17.53 -2.61 2.72
N GLN A 94 -16.90 -1.42 2.75
CA GLN A 94 -16.02 -0.95 3.83
C GLN A 94 -16.42 0.47 4.28
N THR A 95 -15.49 1.26 4.87
CA THR A 95 -15.78 2.67 5.19
C THR A 95 -16.16 3.48 3.95
N GLY A 96 -17.11 4.40 4.09
CA GLY A 96 -17.61 5.22 2.98
C GLY A 96 -16.58 6.19 2.39
N SER A 97 -15.52 6.52 3.13
CA SER A 97 -14.42 7.37 2.62
C SER A 97 -13.39 6.60 1.79
N GLY A 98 -13.38 5.26 1.82
CA GLY A 98 -12.34 4.46 1.14
C GLY A 98 -10.98 4.44 1.85
N THR A 99 -10.91 4.83 3.13
CA THR A 99 -9.64 4.91 3.89
C THR A 99 -8.88 3.59 3.91
N GLN A 100 -9.56 2.46 4.11
CA GLN A 100 -8.86 1.17 4.15
C GLN A 100 -8.28 0.79 2.79
N THR A 101 -8.98 1.09 1.69
CA THR A 101 -8.43 0.92 0.33
C THR A 101 -7.24 1.84 0.08
N ASN A 102 -7.30 3.13 0.43
CA ASN A 102 -6.14 4.02 0.30
C ASN A 102 -4.92 3.47 1.06
N MET A 103 -5.13 3.03 2.31
CA MET A 103 -4.07 2.42 3.11
C MET A 103 -3.57 1.10 2.53
N ASN A 104 -4.42 0.29 1.89
CA ASN A 104 -4.00 -0.91 1.19
C ASN A 104 -2.99 -0.61 0.08
N PHE A 105 -3.23 0.42 -0.74
CA PHE A 105 -2.25 0.87 -1.74
C PHE A 105 -0.97 1.38 -1.10
N ASN A 106 -1.09 2.19 -0.06
CA ASN A 106 0.07 2.73 0.65
C ASN A 106 0.95 1.60 1.20
N GLU A 107 0.35 0.60 1.87
CA GLU A 107 1.08 -0.52 2.46
C GLU A 107 1.72 -1.43 1.40
N VAL A 108 0.98 -1.81 0.35
CA VAL A 108 1.51 -2.65 -0.74
C VAL A 108 2.70 -2.00 -1.43
N ILE A 109 2.55 -0.73 -1.83
CA ILE A 109 3.61 0.00 -2.54
C ILE A 109 4.81 0.23 -1.61
N SER A 110 4.56 0.55 -0.33
CA SER A 110 5.62 0.73 0.67
C SER A 110 6.44 -0.54 0.84
N ASN A 111 5.78 -1.66 1.10
CA ASN A 111 6.46 -2.94 1.34
C ASN A 111 7.19 -3.46 0.09
N ARG A 112 6.61 -3.28 -1.10
CA ARG A 112 7.30 -3.63 -2.34
C ARG A 112 8.51 -2.71 -2.59
N ALA A 113 8.40 -1.41 -2.31
CA ALA A 113 9.52 -0.48 -2.43
C ALA A 113 10.65 -0.79 -1.43
N ILE A 114 10.32 -1.20 -0.21
CA ILE A 114 11.30 -1.69 0.78
C ILE A 114 12.08 -2.87 0.22
N GLU A 115 11.38 -3.87 -0.33
CA GLU A 115 12.03 -5.06 -0.91
C GLU A 115 12.92 -4.71 -2.11
N ILE A 116 12.48 -3.79 -2.99
CA ILE A 116 13.29 -3.28 -4.11
C ILE A 116 14.60 -2.65 -3.60
N LEU A 117 14.57 -2.00 -2.44
CA LEU A 117 15.73 -1.39 -1.80
C LEU A 117 16.54 -2.38 -0.94
N GLY A 118 16.17 -3.66 -0.93
CA GLY A 118 16.85 -4.71 -0.15
C GLY A 118 16.57 -4.64 1.36
N GLY A 119 15.53 -3.91 1.77
CA GLY A 119 15.10 -3.84 3.17
C GLY A 119 14.17 -5.00 3.57
N GLU A 120 13.78 -5.01 4.83
CA GLU A 120 12.89 -6.04 5.39
C GLU A 120 11.43 -5.59 5.35
N VAL A 121 10.59 -6.36 4.66
CA VAL A 121 9.15 -6.09 4.49
C VAL A 121 8.43 -6.01 5.84
N GLY A 122 7.59 -4.99 6.02
CA GLY A 122 6.81 -4.73 7.24
C GLY A 122 7.49 -3.83 8.27
N THR A 123 8.79 -3.56 8.12
CA THR A 123 9.52 -2.62 8.98
C THR A 123 9.13 -1.15 8.77
N LYS A 124 8.52 -0.83 7.62
CA LYS A 124 8.23 0.55 7.18
C LYS A 124 9.49 1.39 6.97
N ILE A 125 10.64 0.74 6.81
CA ILE A 125 11.96 1.35 6.62
C ILE A 125 12.60 0.71 5.37
N PRO A 126 13.14 1.50 4.42
CA PRO A 126 13.22 2.96 4.43
C PRO A 126 11.95 3.66 3.91
N VAL A 127 10.94 2.91 3.44
CA VAL A 127 9.71 3.47 2.87
C VAL A 127 8.57 3.31 3.86
N HIS A 128 7.99 4.42 4.34
CA HIS A 128 6.85 4.40 5.25
C HIS A 128 5.54 4.62 4.47
N PRO A 129 4.47 3.84 4.73
CA PRO A 129 3.24 3.89 3.94
C PRO A 129 2.53 5.24 4.05
N ASN A 130 2.53 5.86 5.23
CA ASN A 130 1.91 7.18 5.42
C ASN A 130 2.88 8.31 5.01
N ASP A 131 4.01 8.39 5.69
CA ASP A 131 4.96 9.50 5.57
C ASP A 131 5.61 9.62 4.17
N HIS A 132 5.74 8.52 3.41
CA HIS A 132 6.32 8.56 2.06
C HIS A 132 5.27 8.31 0.96
N VAL A 133 4.56 7.19 0.99
CA VAL A 133 3.63 6.82 -0.09
C VAL A 133 2.35 7.68 -0.10
N ASN A 134 1.88 8.06 1.09
CA ASN A 134 0.73 8.94 1.27
C ASN A 134 1.11 10.42 1.48
N MET A 135 2.38 10.78 1.25
CA MET A 135 2.85 12.17 1.41
C MET A 135 2.00 13.14 0.58
N SER A 136 1.60 14.24 1.21
CA SER A 136 0.77 15.31 0.61
C SER A 136 -0.63 14.87 0.17
N GLN A 137 -1.12 13.72 0.65
CA GLN A 137 -2.43 13.18 0.30
C GLN A 137 -3.30 12.96 1.55
N SER A 138 -4.61 13.12 1.37
CA SER A 138 -5.64 12.59 2.24
C SER A 138 -6.34 11.44 1.51
N THR A 139 -7.09 10.62 2.24
CA THR A 139 -8.05 9.73 1.59
C THR A 139 -9.20 10.51 0.92
N ASN A 140 -9.57 11.66 1.49
CA ASN A 140 -10.68 12.50 1.01
C ASN A 140 -10.33 13.35 -0.21
#